data_AF-L7WBT0-F1
#
_entry.id   AF-L7WBT0-F1
#
_cell.length_a   1.000
_cell.length_b   1.000
_cell.length_c   1.000
_cell.angle_alpha   90.00
_cell.angle_beta   90.00
_cell.angle_gamma   90.00
#
_symmetry.space_group_name_H-M   'P 1'
#
loop_
_entity.id
_entity.type
_entity.pdbx_description
1 polymer ?
#
loop_
_entity_poly.entity_id
_entity_poly.type
_entity_poly.pdbx_seq_one_letter_code
_entity_poly.pdbx_strand_id
1 'polypeptide(L)'
;MKKLLFIVALLAGTFSFAQQEISKAQQDLSKKKMEKVNAFNADLEREVSSIVAITKLDKKNHGELREIVGSKESSLSKLDKEGKDAVDYNGRRNDIMDNYKKRLEKLLGTEKFNLLQSKVNPK
;
A
#
# COMPACT_ATOMS: atom_id res chain seq x y z
N MET A 1 -19.34 -54.25 28.72
CA MET A 1 -18.07 -54.08 27.97
C MET A 1 -18.34 -54.12 26.47
N LYS A 2 -17.59 -53.33 25.68
CA LYS A 2 -17.40 -53.41 24.21
C LYS A 2 -18.29 -52.63 23.21
N LYS A 3 -19.09 -51.62 23.59
CA LYS A 3 -19.83 -50.82 22.57
C LYS A 3 -19.69 -49.30 22.60
N LEU A 4 -18.97 -48.74 23.57
CA LEU A 4 -18.82 -47.28 23.72
C LEU A 4 -17.41 -46.73 23.42
N LEU A 5 -16.48 -47.60 23.01
CA LEU A 5 -15.10 -47.18 22.69
C LEU A 5 -14.81 -47.06 21.19
N PHE A 6 -15.79 -47.33 20.32
CA PHE A 6 -15.53 -47.38 18.87
C PHE A 6 -15.89 -46.10 18.10
N ILE A 7 -16.57 -45.12 18.72
CA ILE A 7 -17.06 -43.92 18.00
C ILE A 7 -16.20 -42.68 18.27
N VAL A 8 -15.39 -42.66 19.34
CA VAL A 8 -14.52 -41.50 19.64
C VAL A 8 -13.22 -41.52 18.82
N ALA A 9 -12.81 -42.67 18.29
CA ALA A 9 -11.60 -42.79 17.47
C ALA A 9 -11.77 -42.30 16.02
N LEU A 10 -13.01 -42.11 15.54
CA LEU A 10 -13.28 -41.69 14.15
C LEU A 10 -13.36 -40.17 13.96
N LEU A 11 -13.44 -39.38 15.05
CA LEU A 11 -13.51 -37.91 14.98
C LEU A 11 -12.16 -37.21 15.26
N ALA A 12 -11.16 -37.94 15.75
CA ALA A 12 -9.82 -37.40 16.01
C ALA A 12 -8.87 -37.52 14.80
N GLY A 13 -9.37 -37.98 13.65
CA GLY A 13 -8.56 -38.54 12.58
C GLY A 13 -8.49 -37.79 11.25
N THR A 14 -8.87 -36.50 11.13
CA THR A 14 -8.65 -35.75 9.87
C THR A 14 -8.48 -34.23 10.02
N PHE A 15 -8.04 -33.73 11.18
CA PHE A 15 -7.39 -32.41 11.25
C PHE A 15 -5.94 -32.56 11.70
N SER A 16 -5.23 -33.52 11.12
CA SER A 16 -3.83 -33.27 10.83
C SER A 16 -3.81 -32.17 9.77
N PHE A 17 -4.00 -30.92 10.19
CA PHE A 17 -3.35 -29.83 9.51
C PHE A 17 -1.88 -30.25 9.49
N ALA A 18 -1.42 -30.71 8.33
CA ALA A 18 -0.01 -30.67 8.03
C ALA A 18 0.37 -29.22 8.32
N GLN A 19 0.94 -28.98 9.50
CA GLN A 19 1.65 -27.76 9.80
C GLN A 19 2.79 -27.79 8.80
N GLN A 20 2.51 -27.28 7.59
CA GLN A 20 3.53 -27.07 6.57
C GLN A 20 4.52 -26.15 7.25
N GLU A 21 5.60 -26.72 7.76
CA GLU A 21 6.74 -25.96 8.21
C GLU A 21 7.12 -25.09 7.01
N ILE A 22 6.81 -23.80 7.14
CA ILE A 22 7.16 -22.81 6.14
C ILE A 22 8.65 -22.96 5.93
N SER A 23 9.06 -23.37 4.73
CA SER A 23 10.47 -23.65 4.45
C SER A 23 11.29 -22.40 4.74
N LYS A 24 12.58 -22.53 5.08
CA LYS A 24 13.45 -21.36 5.31
C LYS A 24 13.36 -20.35 4.16
N ALA A 25 13.28 -20.84 2.92
CA ALA A 25 13.08 -20.00 1.74
C ALA A 25 11.73 -19.25 1.74
N GLN A 26 10.64 -19.89 2.18
CA GLN A 26 9.34 -19.22 2.33
C GLN A 26 9.33 -18.22 3.50
N GLN A 27 10.02 -18.50 4.60
CA GLN A 27 10.16 -17.56 5.72
C GLN A 27 10.96 -16.32 5.31
N ASP A 28 12.07 -16.52 4.61
CA ASP A 28 12.92 -15.42 4.10
C ASP A 28 12.20 -14.60 3.04
N LEU A 29 11.41 -15.24 2.16
CA LEU A 29 10.56 -14.53 1.21
C LEU A 29 9.50 -13.69 1.92
N SER A 30 8.86 -14.22 2.96
CA SER A 30 7.88 -13.50 3.77
C SER A 30 8.49 -12.31 4.49
N LYS A 31 9.68 -12.46 5.08
CA LYS A 31 10.44 -11.34 5.69
C LYS A 31 10.72 -10.24 4.68
N LYS A 32 11.28 -10.59 3.51
CA LYS A 32 11.55 -9.63 2.42
C LYS A 32 10.29 -8.93 1.92
N LYS A 33 9.17 -9.64 1.82
CA LYS A 33 7.88 -9.03 1.45
C LYS A 33 7.41 -8.06 2.52
N MET A 34 7.51 -8.43 3.80
CA MET A 34 7.11 -7.59 4.92
C MET A 34 7.96 -6.32 5.02
N GLU A 35 9.28 -6.43 4.83
CA GLU A 35 10.19 -5.28 4.74
C GLU A 35 9.79 -4.31 3.63
N LYS A 36 9.46 -4.82 2.43
CA LYS A 36 8.99 -3.99 1.32
C LYS A 36 7.67 -3.29 1.61
N VAL A 37 6.72 -3.97 2.26
CA VAL A 37 5.44 -3.37 2.66
C VAL A 37 5.66 -2.30 3.73
N ASN A 38 6.53 -2.55 4.69
CA ASN A 38 6.84 -1.59 5.75
C ASN A 38 7.53 -0.34 5.19
N ALA A 39 8.46 -0.50 4.25
CA ALA A 39 9.11 0.62 3.56
C ALA A 39 8.08 1.46 2.78
N PHE A 40 7.22 0.80 1.99
CA PHE A 40 6.14 1.48 1.25
C PHE A 40 5.21 2.27 2.18
N ASN A 41 4.79 1.64 3.29
CA ASN A 41 3.94 2.31 4.27
C ASN A 41 4.65 3.49 4.93
N ALA A 42 5.94 3.37 5.27
CA ALA A 42 6.70 4.46 5.87
C ALA A 42 6.85 5.67 4.92
N ASP A 43 7.09 5.43 3.63
CA ASP A 43 7.18 6.49 2.64
C ASP A 43 5.81 7.17 2.41
N LEU A 44 4.74 6.38 2.34
CA LEU A 44 3.36 6.88 2.25
C LEU A 44 2.99 7.74 3.46
N GLU A 45 3.27 7.28 4.69
CA GLU A 45 3.00 8.06 5.90
C GLU A 45 3.82 9.36 5.94
N ARG A 46 5.07 9.34 5.45
CA ARG A 46 5.92 10.54 5.38
C ARG A 46 5.32 11.58 4.43
N GLU A 47 4.88 11.17 3.25
CA GLU A 47 4.28 12.09 2.28
C GLU A 47 2.93 12.62 2.77
N VAL A 48 2.06 11.76 3.30
CA VAL A 48 0.78 12.18 3.91
C VAL A 48 1.03 13.18 5.03
N SER A 49 1.97 12.89 5.95
CA SER A 49 2.31 13.77 7.07
C SER A 49 2.84 15.12 6.58
N SER A 50 3.66 15.14 5.54
CA SER A 50 4.19 16.37 4.94
C SER A 50 3.05 17.23 4.35
N ILE A 51 2.14 16.61 3.59
CA ILE A 51 1.00 17.32 3.02
C ILE A 51 0.11 17.88 4.13
N VAL A 52 -0.20 17.09 5.16
CA VAL A 52 -1.00 17.54 6.33
C VAL A 52 -0.30 18.68 7.06
N ALA A 53 1.01 18.61 7.26
CA ALA A 53 1.78 19.63 7.97
C ALA A 53 1.73 20.99 7.26
N ILE A 54 1.80 20.99 5.91
CA ILE A 54 1.75 22.19 5.07
C ILE A 54 0.33 22.74 4.96
N THR A 55 -0.63 21.88 4.64
CA THR A 55 -2.00 22.30 4.25
C THR A 55 -2.95 22.45 5.43
N LYS A 56 -2.55 21.96 6.61
CA LYS A 56 -3.42 21.84 7.80
C LYS A 56 -4.76 21.17 7.42
N LEU A 57 -4.66 20.03 6.71
CA LEU A 57 -5.84 19.27 6.30
C LEU A 57 -6.55 18.66 7.50
N ASP A 58 -7.88 18.75 7.51
CA ASP A 58 -8.72 18.20 8.59
C ASP A 58 -8.54 16.69 8.71
N LYS A 59 -8.52 16.20 9.96
CA LYS A 59 -8.33 14.77 10.27
C LYS A 59 -9.33 13.84 9.55
N LYS A 60 -10.57 14.30 9.34
CA LYS A 60 -11.60 13.55 8.61
C LYS A 60 -11.22 13.23 7.16
N ASN A 61 -10.34 14.03 6.56
CA ASN A 61 -9.89 13.89 5.16
C ASN A 61 -8.55 13.13 5.05
N HIS A 62 -7.93 12.72 6.18
CA HIS A 62 -6.64 12.02 6.16
C HIS A 62 -6.73 10.64 5.50
N GLY A 63 -7.86 9.95 5.64
CA GLY A 63 -8.11 8.68 4.96
C GLY A 63 -8.10 8.83 3.44
N GLU A 64 -8.85 9.81 2.91
CA GLU A 64 -8.88 10.09 1.47
C GLU A 64 -7.51 10.55 0.95
N LEU A 65 -6.79 11.37 1.71
CA LEU A 65 -5.42 11.76 1.36
C LEU A 65 -4.50 10.54 1.25
N ARG A 66 -4.58 9.62 2.23
CA ARG A 66 -3.82 8.38 2.25
C ARG A 66 -4.08 7.53 1.01
N GLU A 67 -5.34 7.43 0.59
CA GLU A 67 -5.72 6.68 -0.61
C GLU A 67 -5.21 7.33 -1.89
N ILE A 68 -5.26 8.67 -1.99
CA ILE A 68 -4.74 9.42 -3.14
C ILE A 68 -3.23 9.19 -3.27
N VAL A 69 -2.47 9.40 -2.20
CA VAL A 69 -1.01 9.20 -2.17
C VAL A 69 -0.66 7.72 -2.44
N GLY A 70 -1.33 6.79 -1.78
CA GLY A 70 -1.09 5.36 -1.97
C GLY A 70 -1.40 4.87 -3.39
N SER A 71 -2.45 5.40 -4.02
CA SER A 71 -2.79 5.10 -5.42
C SER A 71 -1.71 5.60 -6.38
N LYS A 72 -1.16 6.80 -6.14
CA LYS A 72 -0.04 7.36 -6.91
C LYS A 72 1.21 6.48 -6.75
N GLU A 73 1.66 6.24 -5.52
CA GLU A 73 2.87 5.46 -5.22
C GLU A 73 2.77 4.02 -5.75
N SER A 74 1.61 3.37 -5.58
CA SER A 74 1.41 2.03 -6.13
C SER A 74 1.47 2.02 -7.66
N SER A 75 0.96 3.05 -8.33
CA SER A 75 0.96 3.12 -9.80
C SER A 75 2.36 3.39 -10.34
N LEU A 76 3.11 4.29 -9.70
CA LEU A 76 4.52 4.54 -10.03
C LEU A 76 5.35 3.28 -9.81
N SER A 77 5.19 2.60 -8.67
CA SER A 77 5.92 1.36 -8.40
C SER A 77 5.61 0.24 -9.41
N LYS A 78 4.39 0.18 -9.95
CA LYS A 78 4.04 -0.75 -11.03
C LYS A 78 4.75 -0.36 -12.32
N LEU A 79 4.67 0.91 -12.71
CA LEU A 79 5.32 1.43 -13.91
C LEU A 79 6.85 1.25 -13.86
N ASP A 80 7.48 1.48 -12.70
CA ASP A 80 8.91 1.28 -12.49
C ASP A 80 9.34 -0.19 -12.63
N LYS A 81 8.48 -1.12 -12.22
CA LYS A 81 8.72 -2.57 -12.40
C LYS A 81 8.61 -3.00 -13.86
N GLU A 82 7.74 -2.33 -14.63
CA GLU A 82 7.64 -2.54 -16.09
C GLU A 82 8.87 -1.96 -16.81
N GLY A 83 9.50 -0.92 -16.25
CA GLY A 83 10.82 -0.44 -16.68
C GLY A 83 10.85 0.07 -18.12
N LYS A 84 11.93 -0.25 -18.86
CA LYS A 84 12.10 0.13 -20.28
C LYS A 84 11.16 -0.60 -21.24
N ASP A 85 10.53 -1.69 -20.78
CA ASP A 85 9.58 -2.47 -21.56
C ASP A 85 8.17 -1.84 -21.51
N ALA A 86 7.97 -0.85 -20.64
CA ALA A 86 6.76 -0.05 -20.64
C ALA A 86 6.69 0.79 -21.93
N VAL A 87 5.67 0.50 -22.74
CA VAL A 87 5.26 1.39 -23.83
C VAL A 87 4.92 2.74 -23.23
N ASP A 88 5.64 3.77 -23.65
CA ASP A 88 5.49 5.16 -23.19
C ASP A 88 5.57 5.34 -21.67
N TYR A 89 6.70 4.94 -21.08
CA TYR A 89 6.96 5.15 -19.65
C TYR A 89 6.72 6.61 -19.21
N ASN A 90 7.19 7.59 -19.99
CA ASN A 90 7.10 9.00 -19.62
C ASN A 90 5.66 9.53 -19.69
N GLY A 91 4.90 9.20 -20.75
CA GLY A 91 3.49 9.59 -20.86
C GLY A 91 2.65 8.99 -19.73
N ARG A 92 2.80 7.69 -19.46
CA ARG A 92 2.11 7.02 -18.35
C ARG A 92 2.49 7.61 -16.98
N ARG A 93 3.77 7.96 -16.79
CA ARG A 93 4.21 8.64 -15.57
C ARG A 93 3.52 10.00 -15.42
N ASN A 94 3.41 10.77 -16.51
CA ASN A 94 2.73 12.06 -16.49
C ASN A 94 1.24 11.89 -16.18
N ASP A 95 0.57 10.90 -16.79
CA ASP A 95 -0.84 10.62 -16.52
C ASP A 95 -1.10 10.28 -15.04
N ILE A 96 -0.21 9.47 -14.43
CA ILE A 96 -0.28 9.16 -13.00
C ILE A 96 -0.16 10.43 -12.16
N MET A 97 0.81 11.30 -12.48
CA MET A 97 1.04 12.54 -11.76
C MET A 97 -0.10 13.55 -11.95
N ASP A 98 -0.72 13.61 -13.12
CA ASP A 98 -1.83 14.52 -13.41
C ASP A 98 -3.12 14.07 -12.74
N ASN A 99 -3.41 12.76 -12.74
CA ASN A 99 -4.52 12.22 -11.96
C ASN A 99 -4.33 12.46 -10.46
N TYR A 100 -3.11 12.26 -9.95
CA TYR A 100 -2.76 12.59 -8.58
C TYR A 100 -3.04 14.07 -8.25
N LYS A 101 -2.53 15.00 -9.07
CA LYS A 101 -2.76 16.44 -8.88
C LYS A 101 -4.24 16.80 -8.88
N LYS A 102 -5.01 16.28 -9.84
CA LYS A 102 -6.47 16.54 -9.93
C LYS A 102 -7.22 16.07 -8.68
N ARG A 103 -6.93 14.86 -8.22
CA ARG A 103 -7.57 14.31 -7.00
C ARG A 103 -7.14 15.08 -5.75
N LEU A 104 -5.87 15.44 -5.67
CA LEU A 104 -5.33 16.20 -4.55
C LEU A 104 -5.91 17.62 -4.49
N GLU A 105 -6.02 18.32 -5.62
CA GLU A 105 -6.66 19.62 -5.71
C GLU A 105 -8.14 19.54 -5.32
N LYS A 106 -8.86 18.51 -5.77
CA LYS A 106 -10.26 18.28 -5.37
C LYS A 106 -10.41 18.07 -3.86
N LEU A 107 -9.51 17.33 -3.22
CA LEU A 107 -9.54 17.08 -1.78
C LEU A 107 -9.17 18.32 -0.96
N LEU A 108 -8.12 19.02 -1.36
CA LEU A 108 -7.56 20.15 -0.61
C LEU A 108 -8.35 21.46 -0.85
N GLY A 109 -8.96 21.59 -2.03
CA GLY A 109 -9.41 22.87 -2.56
C GLY A 109 -8.25 23.72 -3.08
N THR A 110 -8.58 24.69 -3.94
CA THR A 110 -7.60 25.51 -4.68
C THR A 110 -6.60 26.24 -3.78
N GLU A 111 -7.04 26.80 -2.66
CA GLU A 111 -6.17 27.56 -1.74
C GLU A 111 -5.07 26.68 -1.12
N LYS A 112 -5.47 25.58 -0.48
CA LYS A 112 -4.53 24.65 0.18
C LYS A 112 -3.66 23.92 -0.85
N PHE A 113 -4.19 23.63 -2.03
CA PHE A 113 -3.42 23.05 -3.13
C PHE A 113 -2.32 24.01 -3.63
N ASN A 114 -2.64 25.28 -3.83
CA ASN A 114 -1.66 26.30 -4.22
C ASN A 114 -0.59 26.51 -3.14
N LEU A 115 -0.98 26.51 -1.86
CA LEU A 115 -0.02 26.55 -0.74
C LEU A 115 0.94 25.37 -0.81
N LEU A 116 0.44 24.15 -1.02
CA LEU A 116 1.26 22.96 -1.17
C LEU A 116 2.24 23.10 -2.34
N GLN A 117 1.76 23.51 -3.52
CA GLN A 117 2.63 23.69 -4.69
C GLN A 117 3.73 24.72 -4.45
N SER A 118 3.43 25.84 -3.78
CA SER A 118 4.42 26.88 -3.48
C SER A 118 5.54 26.42 -2.55
N LYS A 119 5.27 25.44 -1.67
CA LYS A 119 6.25 24.87 -0.74
C LYS A 119 7.08 23.76 -1.36
N VAL A 120 6.49 22.98 -2.28
CA VAL A 120 7.16 21.87 -2.95
C VAL A 120 7.99 22.35 -4.14
N ASN A 121 7.58 23.44 -4.80
CA ASN A 121 8.30 24.05 -5.91
C ASN A 121 8.46 25.56 -5.67
N PRO A 122 9.38 25.97 -4.77
CA PRO A 122 9.68 27.38 -4.57
C PRO A 122 10.26 27.92 -5.89
N LYS A 123 9.59 28.90 -6.48
CA LYS A 123 10.12 29.67 -7.62
C LYS A 123 11.40 30.40 -7.24
#